data_AF-A0A9E0BYS1-F1
#
_entry.id   AF-A0A9E0BYS1-F1
#
_cell.length_a   1.000
_cell.length_b   1.000
_cell.length_c   1.000
_cell.angle_alpha   90.00
_cell.angle_beta   90.00
_cell.angle_gamma   90.00
#
_symmetry.space_group_name_H-M   'P 1'
#
loop_
_entity.id
_entity.type
_entity.pdbx_description
1 polymer ?
#
loop_
_entity_poly.entity_id
_entity_poly.type
_entity_poly.pdbx_seq_one_letter_code
_entity_poly.pdbx_strand_id
1 'polypeptide(L)'
;MNRLVITTIITFGLSALSGQAIKAQTPECYPLASAEATAILADQEVKITGDTFDWKVKKVEKNFTCVDFCTPDEIIVSRGRFNAGTCTYTLTNAGTADIVGQTSTIILEQVPKKPAS
;
A
#
# COMPACT_ATOMS: atom_id res chain seq x y z
N MET A 1 33.63 18.82 65.12
CA MET A 1 32.75 18.08 64.18
C MET A 1 32.02 19.15 63.35
N ASN A 2 32.52 19.53 62.17
CA ASN A 2 32.19 18.94 60.86
C ASN A 2 30.66 18.90 60.65
N ARG A 3 30.01 19.62 59.73
CA ARG A 3 30.38 20.07 58.38
C ARG A 3 29.44 21.20 57.89
N LEU A 4 29.99 22.14 57.12
CA LEU A 4 29.31 22.92 56.06
C LEU A 4 28.60 21.99 55.07
N VAL A 5 27.45 22.42 54.52
CA VAL A 5 27.11 22.35 53.07
C VAL A 5 26.06 23.45 52.82
N ILE A 6 26.38 24.62 52.27
CA ILE A 6 26.65 24.96 50.85
C ILE A 6 25.41 24.78 49.95
N THR A 7 24.81 25.92 49.60
CA THR A 7 23.86 26.14 48.51
C THR A 7 24.44 25.67 47.17
N THR A 8 23.71 24.84 46.42
CA THR A 8 23.99 24.63 44.98
C THR A 8 22.70 24.54 44.19
N ILE A 9 22.47 25.56 43.38
CA ILE A 9 21.49 25.60 42.28
C ILE A 9 21.92 24.56 41.25
N ILE A 10 21.04 23.62 40.88
CA ILE A 10 21.30 22.72 39.76
C ILE A 10 20.42 23.17 38.58
N THR A 11 21.07 23.89 37.68
CA THR A 11 20.69 24.06 36.28
C THR A 11 20.88 22.72 35.56
N PHE A 12 19.82 22.17 34.97
CA PHE A 12 19.96 21.17 33.89
C PHE A 12 19.49 21.81 32.59
N GLY A 13 20.45 22.10 31.72
CA GLY A 13 20.23 22.49 30.35
C GLY A 13 20.11 21.30 29.40
N LEU A 14 19.84 21.65 28.14
CA LEU A 14 19.99 20.87 26.91
C LEU A 14 19.11 19.61 26.81
N SER A 15 18.20 19.55 25.83
CA SER A 15 18.63 19.55 24.44
C SER A 15 17.48 19.95 23.51
N ALA A 16 17.78 20.85 22.58
CA ALA A 16 17.02 21.03 21.37
C ALA A 16 17.02 19.70 20.61
N LEU A 17 15.94 18.92 20.74
CA LEU A 17 15.62 17.94 19.71
C LEU A 17 15.06 18.73 18.55
N SER A 18 15.98 19.15 17.68
CA SER A 18 15.66 19.58 16.33
C SER A 18 14.61 18.62 15.78
N GLY A 19 13.52 19.19 15.25
CA GLY A 19 12.54 18.46 14.48
C GLY A 19 13.21 17.90 13.24
N GLN A 20 13.97 16.84 13.40
CA GLN A 20 14.16 15.85 12.37
C GLN A 20 12.78 15.25 12.22
N ALA A 21 11.99 15.86 11.33
CA ALA A 21 10.94 15.15 10.64
C ALA A 21 11.64 13.97 10.00
N ILE A 22 11.70 12.85 10.74
CA ILE A 22 11.90 11.54 10.16
C ILE A 22 10.80 11.52 9.11
N LYS A 23 11.16 11.72 7.85
CA LYS A 23 10.30 11.35 6.73
C LYS A 23 10.14 9.85 6.93
N ALA A 24 9.12 9.46 7.70
CA ALA A 24 8.63 8.11 7.71
C ALA A 24 8.43 7.82 6.22
N GLN A 25 9.25 6.93 5.66
CA GLN A 25 8.99 6.38 4.34
C GLN A 25 7.60 5.76 4.48
N THR A 26 6.59 6.50 4.05
CA THR A 26 5.22 6.02 4.04
C THR A 26 5.25 4.77 3.19
N PRO A 27 4.83 3.61 3.73
CA PRO A 27 4.84 2.38 2.96
C PRO A 27 4.06 2.61 1.67
N GLU A 28 4.74 2.44 0.55
CA GLU A 28 4.12 2.62 -0.76
C GLU A 28 3.46 1.31 -1.20
N CYS A 29 2.37 1.46 -1.94
CA CYS A 29 1.71 0.33 -2.54
C CYS A 29 2.48 -0.24 -3.70
N TYR A 30 2.35 -1.55 -3.91
CA TYR A 30 2.78 -2.17 -5.15
C TYR A 30 2.14 -1.44 -6.35
N PRO A 31 2.90 -1.04 -7.39
CA PRO A 31 2.33 -0.37 -8.55
C PRO A 31 1.62 -1.38 -9.45
N LEU A 32 0.39 -1.76 -9.08
CA LEU A 32 -0.42 -2.75 -9.80
C LEU A 32 -0.67 -2.32 -11.24
N ALA A 33 -0.19 -3.13 -12.20
CA ALA A 33 -0.38 -2.86 -13.62
C ALA A 33 -1.77 -3.29 -14.09
N SER A 34 -2.26 -2.66 -15.17
CA SER A 34 -3.57 -3.01 -15.73
C SER A 34 -3.66 -4.47 -16.18
N ALA A 35 -2.57 -5.05 -16.72
CA ALA A 35 -2.53 -6.46 -17.11
C ALA A 35 -2.70 -7.41 -15.91
N GLU A 36 -2.09 -7.09 -14.78
CA GLU A 36 -2.24 -7.86 -13.54
C GLU A 36 -3.65 -7.69 -12.97
N ALA A 37 -4.20 -6.47 -13.00
CA ALA A 37 -5.56 -6.20 -12.57
C ALA A 37 -6.59 -6.97 -13.41
N THR A 38 -6.42 -7.01 -14.74
CA THR A 38 -7.27 -7.80 -15.64
C THR A 38 -7.16 -9.30 -15.35
N ALA A 39 -5.96 -9.82 -15.15
CA ALA A 39 -5.76 -11.22 -14.78
C ALA A 39 -6.44 -11.57 -13.44
N ILE A 40 -6.33 -10.70 -12.43
CA ILE A 40 -7.01 -10.85 -11.13
C ILE A 40 -8.54 -10.81 -11.29
N LEU A 41 -9.07 -9.90 -12.11
CA LEU A 41 -10.51 -9.84 -12.41
C LEU A 41 -11.01 -11.10 -13.12
N ALA A 42 -10.17 -11.73 -13.93
CA ALA A 42 -10.42 -13.02 -14.58
C ALA A 42 -10.16 -14.23 -13.66
N ASP A 43 -9.98 -14.01 -12.35
CA ASP A 43 -9.70 -15.03 -11.33
C ASP A 43 -8.44 -15.87 -11.61
N GLN A 44 -7.47 -15.31 -12.34
CA GLN A 44 -6.18 -15.95 -12.59
C GLN A 44 -5.25 -15.78 -11.39
N GLU A 45 -4.40 -16.78 -11.14
CA GLU A 45 -3.34 -16.67 -10.14
C GLU A 45 -2.25 -15.72 -10.66
N VAL A 46 -2.06 -14.60 -9.96
CA VAL A 46 -1.01 -13.62 -10.27
C VAL A 46 -0.02 -13.58 -9.11
N LYS A 47 1.26 -13.80 -9.42
CA LYS A 47 2.36 -13.65 -8.47
C LYS A 47 2.84 -12.20 -8.48
N ILE A 48 2.61 -11.50 -7.37
CA ILE A 48 2.96 -10.09 -7.23
C ILE A 48 4.16 -9.96 -6.27
N THR A 49 5.35 -9.79 -6.83
CA THR A 49 6.60 -9.69 -6.08
C THR A 49 6.98 -8.22 -5.92
N GLY A 50 6.99 -7.71 -4.69
CA GLY A 50 7.51 -6.37 -4.39
C GLY A 50 8.97 -6.40 -3.93
N ASP A 51 9.55 -5.26 -3.58
CA ASP A 51 10.95 -5.20 -3.13
C ASP A 51 11.12 -5.76 -1.72
N THR A 52 10.30 -5.31 -0.78
CA THR A 52 10.36 -5.70 0.65
C THR A 52 9.39 -6.83 0.99
N PHE A 53 8.21 -6.82 0.37
CA PHE A 53 7.13 -7.76 0.63
C PHE A 53 6.65 -8.35 -0.69
N ASP A 54 6.20 -9.59 -0.64
CA ASP A 54 5.34 -10.12 -1.68
C ASP A 54 3.91 -9.62 -1.41
N TRP A 55 3.07 -9.63 -2.43
CA TRP A 55 1.69 -9.19 -2.32
C TRP A 55 0.78 -10.30 -2.80
N LYS A 56 -0.35 -10.46 -2.12
CA LYS A 56 -1.41 -11.38 -2.54
C LYS A 56 -2.76 -10.69 -2.57
N VAL A 57 -3.63 -11.16 -3.45
CA VAL A 57 -5.01 -10.70 -3.52
C VAL A 57 -5.74 -11.14 -2.25
N LYS A 58 -6.16 -10.17 -1.44
CA LYS A 58 -6.98 -10.39 -0.25
C LYS A 58 -8.46 -10.43 -0.61
N LYS A 59 -8.89 -9.50 -1.46
CA LYS A 59 -10.29 -9.32 -1.83
C LYS A 59 -10.40 -8.67 -3.21
N VAL A 60 -11.38 -9.10 -3.99
CA VAL A 60 -11.82 -8.44 -5.22
C VAL A 60 -13.30 -8.12 -5.08
N GLU A 61 -13.65 -6.85 -5.19
CA GLU A 61 -15.04 -6.39 -5.27
C GLU A 61 -15.34 -6.07 -6.73
N LYS A 62 -15.92 -7.04 -7.44
CA LYS A 62 -16.26 -6.92 -8.85
C LYS A 62 -17.60 -6.18 -8.99
N ASN A 63 -17.57 -4.85 -9.03
CA ASN A 63 -18.79 -4.06 -9.29
C ASN A 63 -18.90 -3.61 -10.75
N PHE A 64 -17.87 -3.84 -11.57
CA PHE A 64 -18.06 -3.91 -13.01
C PHE A 64 -17.81 -5.32 -13.55
N THR A 65 -18.59 -5.69 -14.56
CA THR A 65 -18.39 -6.90 -15.35
C THR A 65 -18.34 -6.53 -16.83
N CYS A 66 -17.35 -7.06 -17.52
CA CYS A 66 -17.22 -6.96 -18.97
C CYS A 66 -18.09 -8.05 -19.58
N VAL A 67 -18.98 -7.71 -20.52
CA VAL A 67 -19.89 -8.70 -21.13
C VAL A 67 -19.10 -9.75 -21.93
N ASP A 68 -18.02 -9.33 -22.59
CA ASP A 68 -17.09 -10.23 -23.29
C ASP A 68 -15.76 -10.34 -22.52
N PHE A 69 -14.86 -9.39 -22.78
CA PHE A 69 -13.51 -9.37 -22.22
C PHE A 69 -13.06 -7.91 -22.13
N CYS A 70 -12.56 -7.50 -20.97
CA CYS A 70 -11.86 -6.23 -20.85
C CYS A 70 -10.40 -6.42 -21.21
N THR A 71 -9.93 -5.73 -22.23
CA THR A 71 -8.50 -5.74 -22.52
C THR A 71 -7.74 -4.93 -21.47
N PRO A 72 -6.46 -5.24 -21.18
CA PRO A 72 -5.68 -4.50 -20.19
C PRO A 72 -5.59 -3.00 -20.45
N ASP A 73 -5.63 -2.55 -21.70
CA ASP A 73 -5.62 -1.13 -22.10
C ASP A 73 -6.91 -0.39 -21.78
N GLU A 74 -8.03 -1.11 -21.59
CA GLU A 74 -9.31 -0.54 -21.18
C GLU A 74 -9.44 -0.39 -19.65
N ILE A 75 -8.53 -1.01 -18.88
CA ILE A 75 -8.55 -0.97 -17.42
C ILE A 75 -7.59 0.10 -16.92
N ILE A 76 -8.15 1.14 -16.31
CA ILE A 76 -7.39 2.16 -15.59
C ILE A 76 -7.27 1.76 -14.13
N VAL A 77 -6.04 1.54 -13.66
CA VAL A 77 -5.76 1.24 -12.26
C VAL A 77 -5.42 2.54 -11.52
N SER A 78 -6.13 2.83 -10.43
CA SER A 78 -5.82 3.97 -9.58
C SER A 78 -4.47 3.80 -8.89
N ARG A 79 -3.87 4.90 -8.42
CA ARG A 79 -2.81 4.81 -7.41
C ARG A 79 -3.33 4.05 -6.19
N GLY A 80 -2.58 3.05 -5.73
CA GLY A 80 -2.94 2.25 -4.56
C GLY A 80 -2.92 3.09 -3.28
N ARG A 81 -3.91 2.89 -2.41
CA ARG A 81 -3.96 3.51 -1.08
C ARG A 81 -3.49 2.50 -0.04
N PHE A 82 -2.36 2.80 0.60
CA PHE A 82 -1.82 1.97 1.66
C PHE A 82 -2.57 2.21 2.97
N ASN A 83 -3.01 1.13 3.62
CA ASN A 83 -3.56 1.16 4.97
C ASN A 83 -3.26 -0.17 5.68
N ALA A 84 -2.58 -0.11 6.82
CA ALA A 84 -2.37 -1.23 7.73
C ALA A 84 -1.92 -2.55 7.04
N GLY A 85 -0.90 -2.48 6.16
CA GLY A 85 -0.36 -3.65 5.46
C GLY A 85 -1.20 -4.11 4.26
N THR A 86 -2.19 -3.32 3.85
CA THR A 86 -3.00 -3.57 2.66
C THR A 86 -2.95 -2.40 1.68
N CYS A 87 -3.14 -2.71 0.42
CA CYS A 87 -3.25 -1.73 -0.66
C CYS A 87 -4.58 -1.89 -1.37
N THR A 88 -5.34 -0.80 -1.41
CA THR A 88 -6.63 -0.75 -2.09
C THR A 88 -6.48 -0.01 -3.41
N TYR A 89 -6.92 -0.64 -4.49
CA TYR A 89 -6.91 -0.10 -5.85
C TYR A 89 -8.33 -0.03 -6.36
N THR A 90 -8.70 1.11 -6.94
CA THR A 90 -9.91 1.24 -7.73
C THR A 90 -9.54 1.01 -9.18
N LEU A 91 -10.24 0.08 -9.81
CA LEU A 91 -10.20 -0.18 -11.23
C LEU A 91 -11.36 0.57 -11.87
N THR A 92 -11.08 1.33 -12.91
CA THR A 92 -12.09 1.99 -13.73
C THR A 92 -12.00 1.43 -15.12
N ASN A 93 -13.13 0.99 -15.67
CA ASN A 93 -13.19 0.61 -17.07
C ASN A 93 -13.37 1.86 -17.93
N ALA A 94 -12.50 2.04 -18.92
CA ALA A 94 -12.52 3.13 -19.90
C ALA A 94 -13.01 2.68 -21.29
N GLY A 95 -13.32 1.40 -21.47
CA GLY A 95 -13.93 0.83 -22.66
C GLY A 95 -15.32 1.43 -22.93
N THR A 96 -15.68 1.53 -24.20
CA THR A 96 -16.86 2.27 -24.68
C THR A 96 -18.09 1.40 -24.95
N ALA A 97 -17.97 0.07 -24.85
CA ALA A 97 -19.06 -0.86 -25.15
C ALA A 97 -19.23 -1.93 -24.06
N ASP A 98 -20.49 -2.18 -23.69
CA ASP A 98 -20.98 -3.38 -22.98
C ASP A 98 -20.36 -3.67 -21.61
N ILE A 99 -20.52 -2.72 -20.69
CA ILE A 99 -20.11 -2.86 -19.29
C ILE A 99 -21.31 -2.64 -18.37
N VAL A 100 -21.51 -3.56 -17.43
CA VAL A 100 -22.43 -3.35 -16.31
C VAL A 100 -21.60 -2.90 -15.12
N GLY A 101 -21.80 -1.65 -14.69
CA GLY A 101 -21.00 -1.00 -13.64
C GLY A 101 -19.84 -0.16 -14.17
N GLN A 102 -19.13 0.55 -13.30
CA GLN A 102 -18.02 1.44 -13.70
C GLN A 102 -16.71 1.16 -12.97
N THR A 103 -16.77 0.72 -11.71
CA THR A 103 -15.59 0.56 -10.86
C THR A 103 -15.58 -0.76 -10.11
N SER A 104 -14.40 -1.35 -9.96
CA SER A 104 -14.16 -2.54 -9.14
C SER A 104 -13.02 -2.23 -8.19
N THR A 105 -12.92 -2.95 -7.09
CA THR A 105 -11.84 -2.77 -6.11
C THR A 105 -10.99 -4.02 -6.03
N ILE A 106 -9.67 -3.88 -6.11
CA ILE A 106 -8.73 -4.92 -5.72
C ILE A 106 -8.07 -4.51 -4.41
N ILE A 107 -8.02 -5.43 -3.45
CA ILE A 107 -7.28 -5.26 -2.21
C ILE A 107 -6.14 -6.27 -2.20
N LEU A 108 -4.92 -5.78 -2.19
CA LEU A 108 -3.72 -6.58 -1.96
C LEU A 108 -3.33 -6.51 -0.49
N GLU A 109 -2.80 -7.59 0.05
CA GLU A 109 -2.17 -7.61 1.38
C GLU A 109 -0.71 -8.03 1.29
N GLN A 110 0.11 -7.41 2.15
CA GLN A 110 1.52 -7.73 2.26
C GLN A 110 1.71 -9.12 2.84
N VAL A 111 2.63 -9.86 2.24
CA VAL A 111 3.11 -11.16 2.69
C VAL A 111 4.62 -11.04 2.89
N PRO A 112 5.15 -11.43 4.06
CA PRO A 112 6.61 -11.49 4.25
C PRO A 112 7.23 -12.37 3.18
N LYS A 113 8.30 -11.90 2.53
CA LYS A 113 9.06 -12.73 1.61
C LYS A 113 9.56 -13.96 2.35
N LYS A 114 9.31 -15.14 1.77
CA LYS A 114 9.92 -16.36 2.29
C LYS A 114 11.45 -16.23 2.07
N PRO A 115 12.29 -16.47 3.10
CA PRO A 115 13.72 -16.50 2.88
C PRO A 115 14.02 -17.58 1.82
N ALA A 116 14.82 -17.22 0.82
CA ALA A 116 15.32 -18.18 -0.16
C ALA A 116 16.02 -19.31 0.62
N SER A 117 15.51 -20.53 0.47
CA SER A 117 16.08 -21.74 1.08
C SER A 117 17.27 -22.24 0.28
#